data_AF-A0A1F8GQT5-F1
#
_entry.id   AF-A0A1F8GQT5-F1
#
_cell.length_a   1.000
_cell.length_b   1.000
_cell.length_c   1.000
_cell.angle_alpha   90.00
_cell.angle_beta   90.00
_cell.angle_gamma   90.00
#
_symmetry.space_group_name_H-M   'P 1'
#
loop_
_entity.id
_entity.type
_entity.pdbx_description
1 polymer ?
#
loop_
_entity_poly.entity_id
_entity_poly.type
_entity_poly.pdbx_seq_one_letter_code
_entity_poly.pdbx_strand_id
1 'polypeptide(L)'
;MLRIIYSSSVGATIAVIFIAVITIWAELSPALKAALKTLSGHHWLTKSIAIVIVYILVSFLVHLFVRDPSVVKVRRSLYMLISTTVLAGIAILGFFVWHYLQ
;
A
#
# COMPACT_ATOMS: atom_id res chain seq x y z
N MET A 1 -15.44 15.88 8.40
CA MET A 1 -15.57 14.42 8.11
C MET A 1 -15.06 14.05 6.72
N LEU A 2 -15.54 14.67 5.62
CA LEU A 2 -15.11 14.35 4.24
C LEU A 2 -13.59 14.42 4.01
N ARG A 3 -12.90 15.41 4.59
CA ARG A 3 -11.44 15.56 4.50
C ARG A 3 -10.67 14.36 5.05
N ILE A 4 -11.12 13.80 6.17
CA ILE A 4 -10.48 12.62 6.79
C ILE A 4 -10.70 11.39 5.91
N ILE A 5 -11.93 11.17 5.42
CA ILE A 5 -12.24 10.05 4.53
C ILE A 5 -11.39 10.14 3.24
N TYR A 6 -11.34 11.32 2.62
CA TYR A 6 -10.54 11.54 1.42
C TYR A 6 -9.06 11.25 1.65
N SER A 7 -8.45 11.90 2.64
CA SER A 7 -7.03 11.73 2.97
C SER A 7 -6.68 10.29 3.32
N SER A 8 -7.49 9.63 4.15
CA SER A 8 -7.32 8.21 4.49
C SER A 8 -7.44 7.30 3.27
N SER A 9 -8.43 7.52 2.39
CA SER A 9 -8.61 6.70 1.19
C SER A 9 -7.44 6.83 0.21
N VAL A 10 -6.87 8.03 0.05
CA VAL A 10 -5.66 8.25 -0.76
C VAL A 10 -4.45 7.59 -0.11
N GLY A 11 -4.26 7.77 1.20
CA GLY A 11 -3.17 7.13 1.94
C GLY A 11 -3.23 5.60 1.86
N ALA A 12 -4.41 5.01 2.01
CA ALA A 12 -4.62 3.58 1.87
C ALA A 12 -4.33 3.10 0.44
N THR A 13 -4.72 3.86 -0.58
CA THR A 13 -4.44 3.52 -1.99
C THR A 13 -2.93 3.42 -2.24
N ILE A 14 -2.16 4.41 -1.79
CA ILE A 14 -0.71 4.40 -1.94
C ILE A 14 -0.06 3.28 -1.11
N ALA A 15 -0.55 3.04 0.10
CA ALA A 15 -0.07 1.96 0.96
C ALA A 15 -0.30 0.57 0.32
N VAL A 16 -1.45 0.36 -0.32
CA VAL A 16 -1.78 -0.87 -1.07
C VAL A 16 -0.84 -1.07 -2.27
N ILE A 17 -0.57 -0.02 -3.03
CA ILE A 17 0.38 -0.08 -4.15
C ILE A 17 1.78 -0.43 -3.62
N PHE A 18 2.22 0.26 -2.57
CA PHE A 18 3.50 0.02 -1.93
C PHE A 18 3.65 -1.44 -1.48
N ILE A 19 2.66 -1.99 -0.75
CA ILE A 19 2.77 -3.35 -0.24
C ILE A 19 2.79 -4.40 -1.35
N ALA A 20 2.04 -4.20 -2.44
CA ALA A 20 2.09 -5.09 -3.59
C ALA A 20 3.47 -5.10 -4.24
N VAL A 21 4.02 -3.91 -4.54
CA VAL A 21 5.33 -3.76 -5.17
C VAL A 21 6.43 -4.34 -4.28
N ILE A 22 6.48 -3.96 -3.00
CA ILE A 22 7.56 -4.39 -2.11
C ILE A 22 7.49 -5.88 -1.80
N THR A 23 6.30 -6.49 -1.80
CA THR A 23 6.13 -7.93 -1.60
C THR A 23 6.73 -8.69 -2.78
N ILE A 24 6.28 -8.39 -4.00
CA ILE A 24 6.77 -9.05 -5.22
C ILE A 24 8.27 -8.82 -5.41
N TRP A 25 8.75 -7.58 -5.25
CA TRP A 25 10.16 -7.27 -5.47
C TRP A 25 11.08 -8.00 -4.47
N ALA A 26 10.70 -8.09 -3.19
CA ALA A 26 11.54 -8.80 -2.23
C ALA A 26 11.59 -10.31 -2.48
N GLU A 27 10.55 -10.90 -3.04
CA GLU A 27 10.59 -12.31 -3.45
C GLU A 27 11.51 -12.52 -4.65
N LEU A 28 11.60 -11.54 -5.56
CA LEU A 28 12.52 -11.58 -6.71
C LEU A 28 13.97 -11.18 -6.39
N SER A 29 14.23 -10.55 -5.24
CA SER A 29 15.55 -10.03 -4.87
C SER A 29 16.00 -10.52 -3.49
N PRO A 30 16.91 -11.53 -3.44
CA PRO A 30 17.47 -12.01 -2.18
C PRO A 30 18.14 -10.91 -1.36
N ALA A 31 18.82 -9.96 -2.01
CA ALA A 31 19.47 -8.82 -1.36
C ALA A 31 18.45 -7.90 -0.66
N LEU A 32 17.34 -7.57 -1.33
CA LEU A 32 16.28 -6.77 -0.73
C LEU A 32 15.62 -7.50 0.45
N LYS A 33 15.34 -8.81 0.28
CA LYS A 33 14.76 -9.63 1.36
C LYS A 33 15.67 -9.67 2.59
N ALA A 34 16.98 -9.79 2.39
CA ALA A 34 17.97 -9.74 3.46
C ALA A 34 18.00 -8.36 4.14
N ALA A 35 18.04 -7.27 3.37
CA ALA A 35 18.03 -5.90 3.91
C ALA A 35 16.76 -5.58 4.71
N LEU A 36 15.59 -6.09 4.30
CA LEU A 36 14.38 -5.96 5.11
C LEU A 36 14.51 -6.75 6.41
N LYS A 37 15.01 -7.99 6.34
CA LYS A 37 15.22 -8.83 7.52
C LYS A 37 16.15 -8.18 8.56
N THR A 38 17.17 -7.42 8.16
CA THR A 38 18.10 -6.78 9.13
C THR A 38 17.43 -5.75 10.03
N LEU A 39 16.30 -5.15 9.63
CA LEU A 39 15.63 -4.10 10.40
C LEU A 39 14.77 -4.64 11.54
N SER A 40 14.13 -5.79 11.38
CA SER A 40 13.20 -6.34 12.38
C SER A 40 13.31 -7.84 12.60
N GLY A 41 14.37 -8.49 12.09
CA GLY A 41 14.59 -9.94 12.13
C GLY A 41 13.71 -10.75 11.17
N HIS A 42 12.66 -10.14 10.60
CA HIS A 42 11.72 -10.79 9.70
C HIS A 42 11.17 -9.83 8.64
N HIS A 43 11.41 -10.12 7.37
CA HIS A 43 11.09 -9.21 6.25
C HIS A 43 9.58 -8.93 6.09
N TRP A 44 8.70 -9.86 6.48
CA TRP A 44 7.26 -9.60 6.50
C TRP A 44 6.86 -8.57 7.56
N LEU A 45 7.47 -8.64 8.75
CA LEU A 45 7.23 -7.67 9.81
C LEU A 45 7.69 -6.27 9.38
N THR A 46 8.86 -6.17 8.75
CA THR A 46 9.39 -4.90 8.23
C THR A 46 8.45 -4.26 7.21
N LYS A 47 7.89 -5.06 6.29
CA LYS A 47 6.90 -4.58 5.31
C LYS A 47 5.62 -4.09 6.00
N SER A 48 5.13 -4.81 7.02
CA SER A 48 3.94 -4.43 7.80
C SER A 48 4.15 -3.12 8.58
N ILE A 49 5.35 -2.88 9.09
CA ILE A 49 5.69 -1.58 9.71
C ILE A 49 5.75 -0.49 8.62
N ALA A 50 6.43 -0.77 7.50
CA ALA A 50 6.60 0.20 6.42
C ALA A 50 5.26 0.62 5.79
N ILE A 51 4.31 -0.30 5.57
CA ILE A 51 2.99 0.03 5.03
C ILE A 51 2.20 0.95 5.97
N VAL A 52 2.28 0.73 7.29
CA VAL A 52 1.63 1.61 8.29
C VAL A 52 2.25 3.00 8.25
N ILE A 53 3.58 3.10 8.17
CA ILE A 53 4.28 4.38 8.04
C ILE A 53 3.86 5.10 6.75
N VAL A 54 3.84 4.41 5.60
CA VAL A 54 3.40 4.98 4.32
C VAL A 54 1.95 5.46 4.41
N TYR A 55 1.05 4.65 4.99
CA TYR A 55 -0.34 5.04 5.18
C TYR A 55 -0.48 6.31 6.02
N ILE A 56 0.19 6.38 7.17
CA ILE A 56 0.13 7.52 8.08
C ILE A 56 0.71 8.76 7.41
N LEU A 57 1.91 8.66 6.82
CA LEU A 57 2.57 9.80 6.18
C LEU A 57 1.74 10.36 5.03
N VAL A 58 1.26 9.51 4.12
CA VAL A 58 0.47 9.97 2.97
C VAL A 58 -0.87 10.53 3.44
N SER A 59 -1.56 9.85 4.36
CA SER A 59 -2.83 10.35 4.91
C SER A 59 -2.63 11.71 5.59
N PHE A 60 -1.59 11.86 6.39
CA PHE A 60 -1.27 13.12 7.07
C PHE A 60 -0.95 14.25 6.08
N LEU A 61 -0.10 13.99 5.08
CA LEU A 61 0.26 14.98 4.06
C LEU A 61 -0.96 15.40 3.24
N VAL A 62 -1.76 14.44 2.74
CA VAL A 62 -2.99 14.74 1.99
C VAL A 62 -3.97 15.50 2.86
N HIS A 63 -4.09 15.12 4.14
CA HIS A 63 -4.92 15.85 5.09
C HIS A 63 -4.44 17.30 5.19
N LEU A 64 -3.14 17.54 5.41
CA LEU A 64 -2.58 18.88 5.59
C LEU A 64 -2.83 19.80 4.38
N PHE A 65 -2.61 19.30 3.16
CA PHE A 65 -2.66 20.11 1.94
C PHE A 65 -4.04 20.22 1.30
N VAL A 66 -4.93 19.23 1.46
CA VAL A 66 -6.25 19.25 0.82
C VAL A 66 -7.30 19.82 1.77
N ARG A 67 -7.92 20.93 1.34
CA ARG A 67 -9.06 21.54 2.01
C ARG A 67 -10.35 21.23 1.26
N ASP A 68 -11.41 21.01 2.03
CA ASP A 68 -12.81 20.88 1.55
C ASP A 68 -13.02 19.99 0.31
N PRO A 69 -12.66 18.69 0.38
CA PRO A 69 -12.93 17.79 -0.73
C PRO A 69 -14.44 17.61 -0.94
N SER A 70 -14.88 17.87 -2.18
CA SER A 70 -16.25 17.59 -2.61
C SER A 70 -16.61 16.10 -2.45
N VAL A 71 -17.90 15.82 -2.26
CA VAL A 71 -18.44 14.43 -2.17
C VAL A 71 -18.03 13.59 -3.38
N VAL A 72 -18.01 14.17 -4.59
CA VAL A 72 -17.60 13.47 -5.83
C VAL A 72 -16.14 13.03 -5.76
N LYS A 73 -15.24 13.88 -5.26
CA LYS A 73 -13.82 13.53 -5.07
C LYS A 73 -13.64 12.40 -4.06
N VAL A 74 -14.37 12.43 -2.95
CA VAL A 74 -14.36 11.35 -1.94
C VAL A 74 -14.87 10.04 -2.52
N ARG A 75 -15.98 10.06 -3.26
CA ARG A 75 -16.52 8.86 -3.90
C ARG A 75 -15.54 8.26 -4.89
N ARG A 76 -14.89 9.11 -5.71
CA ARG A 76 -13.87 8.66 -6.67
C ARG A 76 -12.66 8.06 -5.96
N SER A 77 -12.18 8.64 -4.87
CA SER A 77 -11.04 8.09 -4.13
C SER A 77 -11.35 6.74 -3.47
N LEU A 78 -12.58 6.53 -3.00
CA LEU A 78 -13.01 5.22 -2.51
C LEU A 78 -13.06 4.17 -3.63
N TYR A 79 -13.58 4.50 -4.81
CA TYR A 79 -13.54 3.57 -5.95
C TYR A 79 -12.11 3.26 -6.41
N MET A 80 -11.22 4.26 -6.39
CA MET A 80 -9.79 4.03 -6.67
C MET A 80 -9.16 3.10 -5.64
N LEU A 81 -9.46 3.28 -4.35
CA LEU A 81 -8.99 2.38 -3.30
C LEU A 81 -9.48 0.94 -3.52
N ILE A 82 -10.78 0.75 -3.75
CA ILE A 82 -11.37 -0.58 -3.94
C ILE A 82 -10.76 -1.29 -5.16
N SER A 83 -10.72 -0.60 -6.31
CA SER A 83 -10.14 -1.18 -7.53
C SER A 83 -8.65 -1.48 -7.36
N THR A 84 -7.88 -0.59 -6.73
CA THR A 84 -6.45 -0.81 -6.45
C THR A 84 -6.22 -2.00 -5.53
N THR A 85 -7.03 -2.16 -4.48
CA THR A 85 -6.97 -3.32 -3.57
C THR A 85 -7.24 -4.63 -4.31
N VAL A 86 -8.25 -4.67 -5.17
CA VAL A 86 -8.56 -5.86 -5.98
C VAL A 86 -7.41 -6.19 -6.92
N LEU A 87 -6.89 -5.20 -7.67
CA LEU A 87 -5.77 -5.40 -8.58
C LEU A 87 -4.48 -5.82 -7.87
N ALA A 88 -4.17 -5.21 -6.72
CA ALA A 88 -3.04 -5.59 -5.88
C ALA A 88 -3.17 -7.03 -5.36
N GLY A 89 -4.37 -7.42 -4.91
CA GLY A 89 -4.65 -8.78 -4.47
C GLY A 89 -4.44 -9.80 -5.59
N ILE A 90 -4.99 -9.52 -6.78
CA ILE A 90 -4.80 -10.37 -7.98
C ILE A 90 -3.31 -10.44 -8.34
N ALA A 91 -2.57 -9.33 -8.31
CA ALA A 91 -1.16 -9.30 -8.64
C ALA A 91 -0.30 -10.12 -7.67
N ILE A 92 -0.50 -9.97 -6.36
CA ILE A 92 0.23 -10.74 -5.33
C ILE A 92 -0.13 -12.23 -5.43
N LEU A 93 -1.41 -12.56 -5.56
CA LEU A 93 -1.86 -13.95 -5.68
C LEU A 93 -1.29 -14.59 -6.95
N GLY A 94 -1.46 -13.94 -8.09
CA GLY A 94 -0.94 -14.41 -9.38
C GLY A 94 0.58 -14.58 -9.36
N PHE A 95 1.29 -13.65 -8.73
CA PHE A 95 2.73 -13.78 -8.51
C PHE A 95 3.08 -15.03 -7.69
N PHE A 96 2.44 -15.28 -6.54
CA PHE A 96 2.76 -16.45 -5.73
C PHE A 96 2.34 -17.78 -6.38
N VAL A 97 1.23 -17.81 -7.12
CA VAL A 97 0.84 -18.99 -7.92
C VAL A 97 1.91 -19.29 -8.96
N TRP A 98 2.30 -18.29 -9.74
CA TRP A 98 3.36 -18.45 -10.74
C TRP A 98 4.70 -18.84 -10.10
N HIS A 99 5.09 -18.17 -9.02
CA HIS A 99 6.35 -18.41 -8.32
C HIS A 99 6.43 -19.80 -7.66
N TYR A 100 5.29 -20.40 -7.31
CA TYR A 100 5.24 -21.77 -6.79
C TYR A 100 5.35 -22.83 -7.90
N LEU A 101 4.87 -22.52 -9.10
CA LEU A 101 4.84 -23.46 -10.23
C LEU A 101 6.16 -23.54 -11.01
N GLN A 102 7.07 -22.58 -10.80
CA GLN A 102 8.43 -22.59 -11.35
C GLN A 102 9.44 -23.06 -10.31
#